data_AF-A0A540MWT2-F1
#
_entry.id   AF-A0A540MWT2-F1
#
_cell.length_a   1.000
_cell.length_b   1.000
_cell.length_c   1.000
_cell.angle_alpha   90.00
_cell.angle_beta   90.00
_cell.angle_gamma   90.00
#
_symmetry.space_group_name_H-M   'P 1'
#
loop_
_entity.id
_entity.type
_entity.pdbx_description
1 polymer ?
#
loop_
_entity_poly.entity_id
_entity_poly.type
_entity_poly.pdbx_seq_one_letter_code
_entity_poly.pdbx_strand_id
1 'polypeptide(L)'
;MPNDATLIDQTCQKTPDHNLCVSSLRSDPRSSSADVKGLGIIMVDVVKGKATDTLNQINDLLKQRPGDKSLSSCAEVYNTVITADVPEASQGFSLGNPKFAEQGMNDAAGEAVSCENGFSGSSPLTDKNKSVHDVAAVAAAIAKTLE
;
A
#
# COMPACT_ATOMS: atom_id res chain seq x y z
N MET A 1 -20.63 0.16 -29.70
CA MET A 1 -21.36 -0.16 -28.46
C MET A 1 -20.62 0.51 -27.31
N PRO A 2 -21.32 1.15 -26.35
CA PRO A 2 -20.67 2.03 -25.37
C PRO A 2 -20.06 1.21 -24.23
N ASN A 3 -18.73 1.36 -24.04
CA ASN A 3 -17.91 1.04 -22.87
C ASN A 3 -18.34 -0.15 -21.99
N ASP A 4 -17.94 -1.36 -22.37
CA ASP A 4 -17.75 -2.45 -21.41
C ASP A 4 -16.47 -2.18 -20.59
N ALA A 5 -16.57 -1.32 -19.59
CA ALA A 5 -15.50 -1.09 -18.63
C ALA A 5 -15.30 -2.37 -17.80
N THR A 6 -14.09 -2.94 -17.82
CA THR A 6 -13.73 -4.11 -17.01
C THR A 6 -13.97 -3.84 -15.53
N LEU A 7 -14.20 -4.88 -14.71
CA LEU A 7 -14.35 -4.71 -13.25
C LEU A 7 -13.20 -3.91 -12.63
N ILE A 8 -11.97 -4.17 -13.09
CA ILE A 8 -10.77 -3.40 -12.70
C ILE A 8 -10.97 -1.90 -12.97
N ASP A 9 -11.42 -1.53 -14.16
CA ASP A 9 -11.63 -0.13 -14.55
C ASP A 9 -12.71 0.53 -13.66
N GLN A 10 -13.83 -0.15 -13.45
CA GLN A 10 -14.94 0.33 -12.60
C GLN A 10 -14.51 0.51 -11.14
N THR A 11 -13.73 -0.42 -10.60
CA THR A 11 -13.14 -0.33 -9.26
C THR A 11 -12.17 0.83 -9.18
N CYS A 12 -11.23 0.93 -10.13
CA CYS A 12 -10.18 1.95 -10.12
C CYS A 12 -10.70 3.37 -10.35
N GLN A 13 -11.83 3.56 -11.02
CA GLN A 13 -12.50 4.88 -11.13
C GLN A 13 -12.89 5.48 -9.78
N LYS A 14 -13.03 4.65 -8.73
CA LYS A 14 -13.37 5.08 -7.36
C LYS A 14 -12.14 5.29 -6.47
N THR A 15 -10.94 5.21 -7.03
CA THR A 15 -9.67 5.33 -6.30
C THR A 15 -9.01 6.68 -6.55
N PRO A 16 -8.15 7.18 -5.64
CA PRO A 16 -7.48 8.47 -5.80
C PRO A 16 -6.51 8.52 -6.97
N ASP A 17 -5.99 7.38 -7.44
CA ASP A 17 -5.16 7.27 -8.64
C ASP A 17 -5.60 6.08 -9.50
N HIS A 18 -6.44 6.40 -10.48
CA HIS A 18 -6.98 5.42 -11.42
C HIS A 18 -5.88 4.69 -12.21
N ASN A 19 -4.86 5.40 -12.68
CA ASN A 19 -3.82 4.80 -13.53
C ASN A 19 -2.91 3.87 -12.72
N LEU A 20 -2.54 4.28 -11.50
CA LEU A 20 -1.78 3.43 -10.57
C LEU A 20 -2.57 2.18 -10.20
N CYS A 21 -3.86 2.31 -9.91
CA CYS A 21 -4.73 1.18 -9.62
C CYS A 21 -4.81 0.19 -10.80
N VAL A 22 -5.12 0.68 -12.00
CA VAL A 22 -5.26 -0.18 -13.19
C VAL A 22 -3.95 -0.88 -13.53
N SER A 23 -2.83 -0.15 -13.50
CA SER A 23 -1.52 -0.71 -13.85
C SER A 23 -1.06 -1.76 -12.82
N SER A 24 -1.26 -1.49 -11.53
CA SER A 24 -0.93 -2.43 -10.45
C SER A 24 -1.75 -3.72 -10.57
N LEU A 25 -3.07 -3.60 -10.73
CA LEU A 25 -3.96 -4.76 -10.84
C LEU A 25 -3.70 -5.57 -12.12
N ARG A 26 -3.55 -4.92 -13.27
CA ARG A 26 -3.29 -5.64 -14.54
C ARG A 26 -1.93 -6.34 -14.59
N SER A 27 -0.99 -5.94 -13.74
CA SER A 27 0.32 -6.61 -13.63
C SER A 27 0.25 -7.93 -12.88
N ASP A 28 -0.83 -8.17 -12.12
CA ASP A 28 -1.04 -9.42 -11.38
C ASP A 28 -2.02 -10.34 -12.14
N PRO A 29 -1.62 -11.57 -12.52
CA PRO A 29 -2.48 -12.49 -13.26
C PRO A 29 -3.72 -12.93 -12.46
N ARG A 30 -3.72 -12.82 -11.12
CA ARG A 30 -4.87 -13.16 -10.28
C ARG A 30 -6.06 -12.22 -10.53
N SER A 31 -5.81 -11.02 -11.05
CA SER A 31 -6.84 -10.00 -11.29
C SER A 31 -7.87 -10.40 -12.35
N SER A 32 -7.55 -11.32 -13.27
CA SER A 32 -8.48 -11.70 -14.35
C SER A 32 -9.74 -12.42 -13.86
N SER A 33 -9.69 -13.05 -12.68
CA SER A 33 -10.79 -13.80 -12.09
C SER A 33 -11.21 -13.28 -10.72
N ALA A 34 -10.65 -12.15 -10.27
CA ALA A 34 -10.93 -11.57 -8.97
C ALA A 34 -12.24 -10.77 -8.99
N ASP A 35 -13.01 -10.87 -7.90
CA ASP A 35 -14.04 -9.88 -7.57
C ASP A 35 -13.40 -8.65 -6.89
N VAL A 36 -14.20 -7.66 -6.48
CA VAL A 36 -13.65 -6.43 -5.86
C VAL A 36 -12.86 -6.72 -4.58
N LYS A 37 -13.25 -7.74 -3.80
CA LYS A 37 -12.49 -8.17 -2.61
C LYS A 37 -11.14 -8.75 -3.01
N GLY A 38 -11.12 -9.62 -4.02
CA GLY A 38 -9.89 -10.17 -4.59
C GLY A 38 -8.96 -9.10 -5.15
N LEU A 39 -9.51 -8.09 -5.85
CA LEU A 39 -8.72 -6.93 -6.32
C LEU A 39 -8.14 -6.13 -5.14
N GLY A 40 -8.92 -5.97 -4.07
CA GLY A 40 -8.43 -5.39 -2.81
C GLY A 40 -7.26 -6.15 -2.21
N ILE A 41 -7.36 -7.48 -2.10
CA ILE A 41 -6.27 -8.34 -1.60
C ILE A 41 -5.02 -8.22 -2.48
N ILE A 42 -5.18 -8.19 -3.81
CA ILE A 42 -4.05 -7.99 -4.72
C ILE A 42 -3.38 -6.64 -4.48
N MET A 43 -4.13 -5.56 -4.27
CA MET A 43 -3.54 -4.27 -3.92
C MET A 43 -2.84 -4.27 -2.55
N VAL A 44 -3.36 -5.01 -1.57
CA VAL A 44 -2.68 -5.21 -0.28
C VAL A 44 -1.34 -5.95 -0.46
N ASP A 45 -1.28 -6.94 -1.35
CA ASP A 45 -0.02 -7.62 -1.70
C ASP A 45 0.98 -6.66 -2.40
N VAL A 46 0.49 -5.74 -3.23
CA VAL A 46 1.31 -4.69 -3.85
C VAL A 46 1.90 -3.75 -2.78
N VAL A 47 1.09 -3.35 -1.79
CA VAL A 47 1.55 -2.57 -0.62
C VAL A 47 2.64 -3.32 0.14
N LYS A 48 2.40 -4.60 0.46
CA LYS A 48 3.38 -5.45 1.15
C LYS A 48 4.70 -5.55 0.41
N GLY A 49 4.66 -5.77 -0.91
CA GLY A 49 5.88 -5.85 -1.73
C GLY A 49 6.69 -4.56 -1.66
N LYS A 50 6.03 -3.41 -1.88
CA LYS A 50 6.69 -2.09 -1.83
C LYS A 50 7.22 -1.77 -0.43
N ALA A 51 6.46 -2.06 0.62
CA ALA A 51 6.88 -1.86 2.01
C ALA A 51 8.11 -2.72 2.35
N THR A 52 8.12 -3.99 1.93
CA THR A 52 9.27 -4.90 2.11
C THR A 52 10.52 -4.38 1.39
N ASP A 53 10.37 -3.93 0.13
CA ASP A 53 11.47 -3.35 -0.63
C ASP A 53 12.02 -2.07 0.02
N THR A 54 11.14 -1.25 0.60
CA THR A 54 11.55 -0.05 1.33
C THR A 54 12.28 -0.39 2.62
N LEU A 55 11.79 -1.35 3.41
CA LEU A 55 12.47 -1.84 4.61
C LEU A 55 13.87 -2.40 4.29
N ASN A 56 14.00 -3.13 3.19
CA ASN A 56 15.30 -3.62 2.72
C ASN A 56 16.27 -2.47 2.41
N GLN A 57 15.82 -1.43 1.70
CA GLN A 57 16.64 -0.25 1.45
C GLN A 57 17.00 0.49 2.74
N ILE A 58 16.07 0.63 3.69
CA ILE A 58 16.34 1.23 5.00
C ILE A 58 17.46 0.47 5.71
N ASN A 59 17.39 -0.86 5.73
CA ASN A 59 18.40 -1.71 6.36
C ASN A 59 19.78 -1.56 5.69
N ASP A 60 19.82 -1.44 4.36
CA ASP A 60 21.08 -1.20 3.64
C ASP A 60 21.67 0.19 3.89
N LEU A 61 20.81 1.21 4.04
CA LEU A 61 21.23 2.56 4.42
C LEU A 61 21.74 2.59 5.87
N LEU A 62 21.11 1.86 6.79
CA LEU A 62 21.56 1.75 8.19
C LEU A 62 22.94 1.08 8.32
N LYS A 63 23.27 0.11 7.45
CA LYS A 63 24.63 -0.45 7.39
C LYS A 63 25.69 0.61 7.03
N GLN A 64 25.32 1.58 6.19
CA GLN A 64 26.20 2.67 5.75
C GLN A 64 26.21 3.84 6.73
N ARG A 65 25.11 4.06 7.45
CA ARG A 65 24.92 5.14 8.42
C ARG A 65 24.46 4.58 9.78
N PRO A 66 25.32 3.81 10.47
CA PRO A 66 24.93 3.22 11.76
C PRO A 66 24.52 4.31 12.75
N GLY A 67 23.37 4.13 13.40
CA GLY A 67 22.85 5.07 14.42
C GLY A 67 22.04 6.24 13.88
N ASP A 68 21.75 6.29 12.57
CA ASP A 68 20.79 7.25 12.00
C ASP A 68 19.38 6.98 12.56
N LYS A 69 18.91 7.90 13.40
CA LYS A 69 17.63 7.76 14.12
C LYS A 69 16.42 7.82 13.19
N SER A 70 16.48 8.63 12.13
CA SER A 70 15.38 8.74 11.16
C SER A 70 15.23 7.44 10.39
N LEU A 71 16.34 6.83 9.96
CA LEU A 71 16.31 5.51 9.32
C LEU A 71 15.85 4.40 10.27
N SER A 72 16.30 4.38 11.53
CA SER A 72 15.83 3.40 12.51
C SER A 72 14.33 3.52 12.78
N SER A 73 13.82 4.75 12.94
CA SER A 73 12.38 4.99 13.12
C SER A 73 11.59 4.54 11.89
N CYS A 74 12.09 4.83 10.67
CA CYS A 74 11.51 4.30 9.44
C CYS A 74 11.47 2.77 9.42
N ALA A 75 12.54 2.09 9.87
CA ALA A 75 12.57 0.63 9.90
C ALA A 75 11.47 0.07 10.82
N GLU A 76 11.27 0.69 11.99
CA GLU A 76 10.24 0.31 12.95
C GLU A 76 8.83 0.45 12.34
N VAL A 77 8.51 1.60 11.75
CA VAL A 77 7.17 1.83 11.17
C VAL A 77 6.92 0.92 9.96
N TYR A 78 7.90 0.70 9.09
CA TYR A 78 7.75 -0.25 7.97
C TYR A 78 7.61 -1.70 8.43
N ASN A 79 8.23 -2.07 9.56
CA ASN A 79 8.00 -3.38 10.16
C ASN A 79 6.56 -3.49 10.69
N THR A 80 6.01 -2.43 11.30
CA THR A 80 4.59 -2.37 11.68
C THR A 80 3.69 -2.56 10.47
N VAL A 81 3.91 -1.83 9.37
CA VAL A 81 3.14 -1.97 8.12
C VAL A 81 3.08 -3.44 7.66
N ILE A 82 4.22 -4.13 7.67
CA ILE A 82 4.32 -5.51 7.17
C ILE A 82 3.68 -6.52 8.14
N THR A 83 3.80 -6.29 9.45
CA THR A 83 3.42 -7.27 10.48
C THR A 83 2.04 -7.04 11.11
N ALA A 84 1.46 -5.85 10.96
CA ALA A 84 0.17 -5.48 11.53
C ALA A 84 -0.82 -5.00 10.46
N ASP A 85 -0.50 -3.90 9.78
CA ASP A 85 -1.44 -3.19 8.89
C ASP A 85 -1.84 -4.01 7.65
N VAL A 86 -0.84 -4.61 6.98
CA VAL A 86 -1.06 -5.49 5.84
C VAL A 86 -1.87 -6.74 6.23
N PRO A 87 -1.53 -7.46 7.32
CA PRO A 87 -2.37 -8.55 7.82
C PRO A 87 -3.79 -8.13 8.20
N GLU A 88 -3.97 -7.00 8.89
CA GLU A 88 -5.28 -6.46 9.25
C GLU A 88 -6.12 -6.24 7.99
N ALA A 89 -5.56 -5.59 6.97
CA ALA A 89 -6.31 -5.30 5.77
C ALA A 89 -6.63 -6.56 4.95
N SER A 90 -5.68 -7.49 4.87
CA SER A 90 -5.88 -8.79 4.22
C SER A 90 -7.02 -9.58 4.87
N GLN A 91 -7.07 -9.58 6.22
CA GLN A 91 -8.16 -10.19 6.97
C GLN A 91 -9.48 -9.45 6.78
N GLY A 92 -9.45 -8.11 6.75
CA GLY A 92 -10.61 -7.28 6.47
C GLY A 92 -11.29 -7.65 5.15
N PHE A 93 -10.53 -7.74 4.05
CA PHE A 93 -11.07 -8.19 2.76
C PHE A 93 -11.56 -9.64 2.81
N SER A 94 -10.78 -10.55 3.42
CA SER A 94 -11.07 -11.99 3.45
C SER A 94 -12.33 -12.34 4.25
N LEU A 95 -12.55 -11.64 5.37
CA LEU A 95 -13.68 -11.85 6.27
C LEU A 95 -14.89 -10.96 5.94
N GLY A 96 -14.78 -10.11 4.90
CA GLY A 96 -15.86 -9.20 4.51
C GLY A 96 -16.09 -8.06 5.49
N ASN A 97 -15.04 -7.59 6.16
CA ASN A 97 -15.04 -6.40 7.01
C ASN A 97 -14.26 -5.27 6.30
N PRO A 98 -14.90 -4.52 5.38
CA PRO A 98 -14.23 -3.50 4.59
C PRO A 98 -13.67 -2.34 5.43
N LYS A 99 -14.25 -2.06 6.61
CA LYS A 99 -13.72 -1.05 7.54
C LYS A 99 -12.33 -1.38 8.05
N PHE A 100 -12.08 -2.65 8.37
CA PHE A 100 -10.76 -3.11 8.79
C PHE A 100 -9.76 -3.10 7.62
N ALA A 101 -10.24 -3.39 6.41
CA ALA A 101 -9.44 -3.25 5.20
C ALA A 101 -9.04 -1.79 4.91
N GLU A 102 -9.99 -0.86 5.03
CA GLU A 102 -9.73 0.57 4.88
C GLU A 102 -8.79 1.08 5.98
N GLN A 103 -9.02 0.70 7.24
CA GLN A 103 -8.20 1.13 8.37
C GLN A 103 -6.74 0.72 8.21
N GLY A 104 -6.45 -0.58 8.03
CA GLY A 104 -5.07 -1.04 7.89
C GLY A 104 -4.35 -0.40 6.70
N MET A 105 -5.06 -0.12 5.59
CA MET A 105 -4.43 0.54 4.45
C MET A 105 -4.22 2.05 4.65
N ASN A 106 -5.10 2.73 5.40
CA ASN A 106 -4.87 4.11 5.81
C ASN A 106 -3.71 4.22 6.81
N ASP A 107 -3.59 3.28 7.75
CA ASP A 107 -2.47 3.23 8.70
C ASP A 107 -1.15 3.02 7.95
N ALA A 108 -1.09 2.08 7.00
CA ALA A 108 0.09 1.88 6.16
C ALA A 108 0.49 3.14 5.36
N ALA A 109 -0.49 3.88 4.83
CA ALA A 109 -0.24 5.15 4.16
C ALA A 109 0.28 6.22 5.12
N GLY A 110 -0.28 6.29 6.34
CA GLY A 110 0.15 7.19 7.40
C GLY A 110 1.57 6.90 7.89
N GLU A 111 1.95 5.64 8.02
CA GLU A 111 3.29 5.24 8.43
C GLU A 111 4.35 5.58 7.38
N ALA A 112 4.03 5.46 6.09
CA ALA A 112 4.92 5.93 5.02
C ALA A 112 5.16 7.45 5.08
N VAL A 113 4.12 8.23 5.40
CA VAL A 113 4.21 9.69 5.62
C VAL A 113 4.98 10.00 6.89
N SER A 114 4.78 9.25 7.97
CA SER A 114 5.50 9.37 9.23
C SER A 114 7.01 9.18 9.03
N CYS A 115 7.40 8.13 8.30
CA CYS A 115 8.79 7.90 7.92
C CYS A 115 9.37 9.10 7.13
N GLU A 116 8.65 9.60 6.12
CA GLU A 116 9.12 10.74 5.32
C GLU A 116 9.32 12.01 6.15
N ASN A 117 8.37 12.32 7.04
CA ASN A 117 8.42 13.48 7.92
C ASN A 117 9.47 13.35 9.04
N GLY A 118 10.00 12.14 9.28
CA GLY A 118 11.06 11.89 10.24
C GLY A 118 12.43 12.44 9.83
N PHE A 119 12.60 12.90 8.58
CA PHE A 119 13.83 13.50 8.08
C PHE A 119 13.79 15.03 8.16
N SER A 120 14.88 15.65 8.61
CA SER A 120 15.03 17.11 8.70
C SER A 120 15.42 17.79 7.37
N GLY A 121 15.06 17.16 6.25
CA GLY A 121 15.42 17.57 4.89
C GLY A 121 15.02 16.50 3.88
N SER A 122 15.66 16.48 2.70
CA SER A 122 15.38 15.46 1.69
C SER A 122 15.68 14.06 2.22
N SER A 123 14.63 13.24 2.28
CA SER A 123 14.71 11.83 2.67
C SER A 123 15.36 11.01 1.55
N PRO A 124 16.24 10.05 1.86
CA PRO A 124 16.74 9.09 0.87
C PRO A 124 15.67 8.08 0.42
N LEU A 125 14.44 8.20 0.95
CA LEU A 125 13.32 7.28 0.74
C LEU A 125 12.10 7.98 0.13
N THR A 126 12.17 9.26 -0.23
CA THR A 126 11.01 10.05 -0.70
C THR A 126 10.16 9.32 -1.75
N ASP A 127 10.79 8.81 -2.82
CA ASP A 127 10.06 8.12 -3.88
C ASP A 127 9.43 6.80 -3.42
N LYS A 128 10.10 6.10 -2.50
CA LYS A 128 9.63 4.84 -1.94
C LYS A 128 8.49 5.04 -0.94
N ASN A 129 8.62 6.02 -0.05
CA ASN A 129 7.58 6.43 0.88
C ASN A 129 6.33 6.87 0.13
N LYS A 130 6.49 7.72 -0.88
CA LYS A 130 5.38 8.12 -1.75
C LYS A 130 4.76 6.91 -2.45
N SER A 131 5.58 6.01 -3.00
CA SER A 131 5.03 4.85 -3.70
C SER A 131 4.22 3.93 -2.78
N VAL A 132 4.63 3.73 -1.51
CA VAL A 132 3.88 2.92 -0.54
C VAL A 132 2.58 3.64 -0.15
N HIS A 133 2.67 4.93 0.16
CA HIS A 133 1.51 5.78 0.44
C HIS A 133 0.46 5.68 -0.68
N ASP A 134 0.88 5.89 -1.94
CA ASP A 134 -0.05 5.98 -3.07
C ASP A 134 -0.77 4.64 -3.32
N VAL A 135 -0.08 3.50 -3.24
CA VAL A 135 -0.74 2.19 -3.40
C VAL A 135 -1.61 1.81 -2.21
N ALA A 136 -1.23 2.23 -0.99
CA ALA A 136 -2.02 2.00 0.21
C ALA A 136 -3.31 2.82 0.18
N ALA A 137 -3.24 4.10 -0.23
CA ALA A 137 -4.42 4.94 -0.45
C ALA A 137 -5.37 4.37 -1.52
N VAL A 138 -4.82 3.78 -2.60
CA VAL A 138 -5.63 3.04 -3.59
C VAL A 138 -6.32 1.84 -2.94
N ALA A 139 -5.59 1.01 -2.18
CA ALA A 139 -6.15 -0.17 -1.51
C ALA A 139 -7.25 0.20 -0.50
N ALA A 140 -7.05 1.26 0.29
CA ALA A 140 -8.04 1.80 1.21
C ALA A 140 -9.30 2.26 0.46
N ALA A 141 -9.14 2.96 -0.66
CA ALA A 141 -10.27 3.39 -1.48
C ALA A 141 -11.05 2.21 -2.07
N ILE A 142 -10.38 1.12 -2.47
CA ILE A 142 -11.05 -0.11 -2.92
C ILE A 142 -11.88 -0.70 -1.78
N ALA A 143 -11.33 -0.81 -0.57
CA ALA A 143 -12.05 -1.28 0.61
C ALA A 143 -13.32 -0.46 0.86
N LYS A 144 -13.21 0.86 0.79
CA LYS A 144 -14.32 1.80 0.95
C LYS A 144 -15.45 1.60 -0.06
N THR A 145 -15.17 1.07 -1.26
CA THR A 145 -16.21 0.79 -2.25
C THR A 145 -17.14 -0.38 -1.87
N LEU A 146 -16.76 -1.15 -0.85
CA LEU A 146 -17.47 -2.33 -0.36
C LEU A 146 -18.32 -2.07 0.89
N GLU A 147 -18.30 -0.84 1.42
CA GLU A 147 -19.11 -0.41 2.58
C GLU A 147 -20.60 -0.25 2.27
#